data_AF-A0A969KLC0-F1
#
_entry.id   AF-A0A969KLC0-F1
#
_cell.length_a   1.000
_cell.length_b   1.000
_cell.length_c   1.000
_cell.angle_alpha   90.00
_cell.angle_beta   90.00
_cell.angle_gamma   90.00
#
_symmetry.space_group_name_H-M   'P 1'
#
loop_
_entity.id
_entity.type
_entity.pdbx_description
1 polymer ?
#
loop_
_entity_poly.entity_id
_entity_poly.type
_entity_poly.pdbx_seq_one_letter_code
_entity_poly.pdbx_strand_id
1 'polypeptide(L)' 'MAGQHELGIPGAREYMEALDQAITSAYAGTDPQTALDEAAAKWDEITERLGRDAQKDAYATWLQSPWAQPGPK' A
#
# COMPACT_ATOMS: atom_id res chain seq x y z
N MET A 1 2.51 -14.08 18.83
CA MET A 1 1.64 -13.11 18.13
C MET A 1 2.38 -12.67 16.88
N ALA A 2 2.11 -13.31 15.73
CA ALA A 2 2.65 -12.89 14.45
C ALA A 2 1.95 -11.57 14.07
N GLY A 3 2.61 -10.45 14.32
CA GLY A 3 1.99 -9.12 14.25
C GLY A 3 2.22 -8.46 12.90
N GLN A 4 1.19 -8.51 12.04
CA GLN A 4 0.89 -7.64 10.90
C GLN A 4 2.02 -7.34 9.90
N HIS A 5 1.94 -7.98 8.72
CA HIS A 5 2.72 -7.68 7.50
C HIS A 5 2.31 -6.36 6.82
N GLU A 6 1.83 -5.38 7.58
CA GLU A 6 1.43 -4.11 6.99
C GLU A 6 2.67 -3.31 6.61
N LEU A 7 2.55 -2.63 5.47
CA LEU A 7 3.59 -1.73 4.97
C LEU A 7 3.91 -0.69 6.06
N GLY A 8 5.18 -0.54 6.42
CA GLY A 8 5.60 0.35 7.50
C GLY A 8 6.21 1.66 7.03
N ILE A 9 5.68 2.24 5.95
CA ILE A 9 6.15 3.52 5.38
C ILE A 9 5.13 4.64 5.65
N PRO A 10 5.53 5.93 5.60
CA PRO A 10 4.59 7.03 5.71
C PRO A 10 3.47 6.91 4.67
N GLY A 11 2.21 7.05 5.11
CA GLY A 11 1.05 6.91 4.22
C GLY A 11 0.57 5.46 4.02
N ALA A 12 1.19 4.45 4.63
CA ALA A 12 0.80 3.04 4.49
C ALA A 12 -0.72 2.77 4.62
N ARG A 13 -1.36 3.34 5.64
CA ARG A 13 -2.81 3.22 5.83
C ARG A 13 -3.61 3.81 4.66
N GLU A 14 -3.15 4.91 4.08
CA GLU A 14 -3.82 5.53 2.93
C GLU A 14 -3.71 4.67 1.67
N TYR A 15 -2.56 4.02 1.46
CA TYR A 15 -2.40 3.04 0.37
C TYR A 15 -3.34 1.85 0.56
N MET A 16 -3.42 1.30 1.78
CA MET A 16 -4.34 0.19 2.09
C MET A 16 -5.81 0.59 1.94
N GLU A 17 -6.19 1.78 2.41
CA GLU A 17 -7.56 2.29 2.27
C GLU A 17 -7.98 2.48 0.82
N ALA A 18 -7.08 2.96 -0.05
CA ALA A 18 -7.36 3.06 -1.48
C ALA A 18 -7.62 1.68 -2.11
N LEU A 19 -6.87 0.65 -1.70
CA LEU A 19 -7.08 -0.72 -2.16
C LEU A 19 -8.40 -1.31 -1.63
N ASP A 20 -8.70 -1.11 -0.36
CA ASP A 20 -9.95 -1.58 0.26
C ASP A 20 -11.18 -0.97 -0.43
N GLN A 21 -11.11 0.32 -0.77
CA GLN A 21 -12.17 1.01 -1.53
C GLN A 21 -12.32 0.43 -2.94
N ALA A 22 -11.22 0.18 -3.65
CA ALA A 22 -11.26 -0.44 -4.97
C ALA A 22 -11.86 -1.85 -4.93
N ILE A 23 -11.45 -2.68 -3.96
CA ILE A 23 -12.01 -4.02 -3.78
C ILE A 23 -13.51 -3.95 -3.45
N THR A 24 -13.91 -3.03 -2.58
CA THR A 24 -15.32 -2.80 -2.24
C THR A 24 -16.13 -2.39 -3.47
N SER A 25 -15.57 -1.50 -4.30
CA SER A 25 -16.18 -1.05 -5.56
C SER A 25 -16.33 -2.21 -6.55
N ALA A 26 -15.32 -3.06 -6.69
CA ALA A 26 -15.38 -4.25 -7.53
C ALA A 26 -16.48 -5.23 -7.05
N TYR A 27 -16.61 -5.45 -5.74
CA TYR A 27 -17.72 -6.25 -5.19
C TYR A 27 -19.09 -5.63 -5.44
N ALA A 28 -19.18 -4.30 -5.53
CA ALA A 28 -20.39 -3.58 -5.88
C ALA A 28 -20.72 -3.60 -7.40
N GLY A 29 -19.85 -4.19 -8.22
CA GLY A 29 -20.09 -4.40 -9.65
C GLY A 29 -19.29 -3.50 -10.59
N THR A 30 -18.38 -2.68 -10.08
CA THR A 30 -17.40 -1.98 -10.92
C THR A 30 -16.48 -3.01 -11.58
N ASP A 31 -16.11 -2.77 -12.85
CA ASP A 31 -15.12 -3.60 -13.52
C ASP A 31 -13.82 -3.67 -12.68
N PRO A 32 -13.30 -4.86 -12.35
CA PRO A 32 -12.16 -4.99 -11.44
C PRO A 32 -10.90 -4.27 -11.91
N GLN A 33 -10.65 -4.23 -13.23
CA GLN A 33 -9.50 -3.50 -13.76
C GLN A 33 -9.68 -2.00 -13.53
N THR A 34 -10.85 -1.46 -13.86
CA THR A 34 -11.17 -0.05 -13.62
C THR A 34 -11.04 0.32 -12.14
N ALA A 35 -11.56 -0.50 -11.23
CA ALA A 35 -11.45 -0.24 -9.79
C ALA A 35 -9.99 -0.23 -9.29
N LEU A 36 -9.16 -1.16 -9.77
CA LEU A 36 -7.75 -1.22 -9.39
C LEU A 36 -6.92 -0.10 -10.04
N ASP A 37 -7.28 0.36 -11.23
CA ASP A 37 -6.67 1.52 -11.89
C ASP A 37 -6.93 2.81 -11.06
N GLU A 38 -8.12 2.95 -10.47
CA GLU A 38 -8.43 4.05 -9.54
C GLU A 38 -7.57 3.99 -8.27
N ALA A 39 -7.38 2.81 -7.69
CA ALA A 39 -6.46 2.64 -6.54
C ALA A 39 -5.02 2.99 -6.93
N ALA A 40 -4.55 2.58 -8.11
CA ALA A 40 -3.21 2.89 -8.60
C ALA A 40 -3.02 4.40 -8.79
N ALA A 41 -3.99 5.10 -9.39
CA ALA A 41 -3.96 6.55 -9.51
C ALA A 41 -3.93 7.22 -8.12
N LYS A 42 -4.69 6.70 -7.16
CA LYS A 42 -4.68 7.22 -5.78
C LYS A 42 -3.33 7.01 -5.10
N TRP A 43 -2.68 5.88 -5.33
CA TRP A 43 -1.34 5.62 -4.83
C TRP A 43 -0.31 6.58 -5.41
N ASP A 44 -0.41 6.94 -6.70
CA ASP A 44 0.44 7.97 -7.29
C ASP A 44 0.23 9.33 -6.62
N GLU A 45 -1.02 9.75 -6.39
CA GLU A 45 -1.31 11.00 -5.66
C GLU A 45 -0.69 11.02 -4.25
N ILE A 46 -0.83 9.92 -3.50
CA ILE A 46 -0.25 9.77 -2.16
C ILE A 46 1.29 9.85 -2.25
N THR A 47 1.88 9.12 -3.21
CA THR A 47 3.34 9.07 -3.41
C THR A 47 3.90 10.44 -3.74
N GLU A 48 3.26 11.17 -4.66
CA GLU A 48 3.70 12.51 -5.05
C GLU A 48 3.56 13.52 -3.90
N ARG A 49 2.44 13.46 -3.16
CA ARG A 49 2.23 14.33 -1.98
C ARG A 49 3.26 14.08 -0.87
N LEU A 50 3.67 12.83 -0.67
CA LEU A 50 4.66 12.44 0.34
C LEU A 50 6.11 12.56 -0.15
N GLY A 51 6.31 12.73 -1.46
CA GLY A 51 7.60 12.78 -2.12
C GLY A 51 8.08 11.38 -2.52
N ARG A 52 8.21 11.15 -3.83
CA ARG A 52 8.57 9.84 -4.39
C ARG A 52 9.92 9.31 -3.89
N ASP A 53 10.94 10.16 -3.77
CA ASP A 53 12.25 9.72 -3.28
C ASP A 53 12.24 9.44 -1.78
N ALA A 54 11.53 10.25 -0.98
CA ALA A 54 11.34 9.98 0.44
C ALA A 54 10.59 8.65 0.68
N GLN A 55 9.62 8.33 -0.16
CA GLN A 55 8.91 7.04 -0.12
C GLN A 55 9.84 5.86 -0.46
N LYS A 56 10.73 6.00 -1.46
CA LYS A 56 11.75 4.98 -1.77
C LYS A 56 12.69 4.75 -0.59
N ASP A 57 13.19 5.82 0.04
CA ASP A 57 14.10 5.73 1.18
C ASP A 57 13.42 5.09 2.40
N ALA A 58 12.15 5.46 2.65
CA ALA A 58 11.34 4.85 3.70
C ALA A 58 11.11 3.36 3.43
N TYR A 59 10.82 2.98 2.19
CA TYR A 59 10.63 1.58 1.80
C TYR A 59 11.92 0.77 1.93
N ALA A 60 13.06 1.31 1.49
CA ALA A 60 14.37 0.68 1.65
C ALA A 60 14.70 0.45 3.14
N THR A 61 14.37 1.41 4.00
CA THR A 61 14.52 1.28 5.46
C THR A 61 13.60 0.20 6.03
N TRP A 62 12.34 0.19 5.61
CA TRP A 62 11.36 -0.80 6.06
C TRP A 62 11.75 -2.23 5.70
N LEU A 63 12.32 -2.45 4.51
CA LEU A 63 12.83 -3.76 4.07
C LEU A 63 13.92 -4.34 4.99
N GLN A 64 14.70 -3.47 5.66
CA GLN A 64 15.70 -3.90 6.63
C GLN A 64 15.12 -4.16 8.03
N SER A 65 13.85 -3.82 8.25
CA SER A 65 13.21 -4.02 9.55
C SER A 65 12.88 -5.50 9.80
N PRO A 66 12.82 -5.94 11.06
CA PRO A 66 12.39 -7.30 11.42
C PRO A 66 10.97 -7.66 10.92
N TRP A 67 10.16 -6.64 10.59
CA TRP A 67 8.77 -6.80 10.16
C TRP A 67 8.63 -7.11 8.66
N ALA A 68 9.64 -6.80 7.85
CA ALA A 68 9.66 -7.11 6.42
C ALA A 68 10.29 -8.47 6.10
N GLN A 69 10.90 -9.13 7.08
CA GLN A 69 11.56 -10.42 6.89
C GLN A 69 10.53 -11.57 6.83
N PRO A 70 10.76 -12.61 6.00
CA PRO A 70 9.89 -13.79 5.99
C PRO A 70 9.83 -14.42 7.39
N GLY A 71 8.63 -14.87 7.78
CA GLY A 71 8.47 -15.70 8.98
C GLY A 71 9.29 -16.99 8.88
N PRO A 72 9.57 -17.67 10.01
CA PRO A 72 10.26 -18.96 9.97
C PRO A 72 9.50 -19.94 9.04
N LYS A 73 10.26 -20.67 8.23
CA LYS A 73 9.75 -21.70 7.30
C LYS A 73 9.14 -22.88 8.04
#